data_AF-S4Y020-F1
#
_entry.id   AF-S4Y020-F1
#
_cell.length_a   1.000
_cell.length_b   1.000
_cell.length_c   1.000
_cell.angle_alpha   90.00
_cell.angle_beta   90.00
_cell.angle_gamma   90.00
#
_symmetry.space_group_name_H-M   'P 1'
#
loop_
_entity.id
_entity.type
_entity.pdbx_description
1 polymer ?
#
loop_
_entity_poly.entity_id
_entity_poly.type
_entity_poly.pdbx_seq_one_letter_code
_entity_poly.pdbx_strand_id
1 'polypeptide(L)'
;MNEIVKIIHASQDALVARDVDAYLALLSDDVVVSDPSTPRLVGRDAVRRHVEGLLASFSEIEFLDRKVFPLGLGAAMRFTLRTRTADGRDGTLDGVDVFELNEQREIARITSYLDAPGASAAAPAPQAGALEVYWASGSPPAWRVLLLLAVKGVPYTSKLLQLSREEHTAPAYLEVSPRGKVPAIRDGAFCLHESLAIMAYLDRKHPSPPLFGESAEEAGAIARVIAEHESYLYPALGQIARAVFSGDPTALADEEPAVRAAVATLHEELARLEASLARRDYLAGPRLSAADLTVYPSIQLAVRAATRPAAAPLDLAVAPLAARYPKLAAWGARIEALPGYDATYPPHWRTA
;
A
#
# COMPACT_ATOMS: atom_id res chain seq x y z
N MET A 1 -9.23 20.25 24.27
CA MET A 1 -9.80 18.99 23.74
C MET A 1 -11.22 19.26 23.30
N ASN A 2 -11.54 19.00 22.02
CA ASN A 2 -12.86 19.20 21.42
C ASN A 2 -13.92 18.46 22.25
N GLU A 3 -15.04 19.12 22.55
CA GLU A 3 -16.09 18.60 23.42
C GLU A 3 -16.74 17.32 22.86
N ILE A 4 -16.87 17.22 21.54
CA ILE A 4 -17.34 16.01 20.85
C ILE A 4 -16.42 14.82 21.15
N VAL A 5 -15.11 15.06 21.17
CA VAL A 5 -14.11 14.02 21.48
C VAL A 5 -14.25 13.54 22.92
N LYS A 6 -14.62 14.44 23.86
CA LYS A 6 -14.87 14.05 25.26
C LYS A 6 -16.09 13.15 25.39
N ILE A 7 -17.19 13.48 24.70
CA ILE A 7 -18.43 12.70 24.71
C ILE A 7 -18.19 11.30 24.15
N ILE A 8 -17.45 11.20 23.04
CA ILE A 8 -17.11 9.92 22.43
C ILE A 8 -16.23 9.10 23.37
N HIS A 9 -15.15 9.67 23.94
CA HIS A 9 -14.34 8.94 24.91
C HIS A 9 -15.15 8.48 26.13
N ALA A 10 -16.02 9.33 26.67
CA ALA A 10 -16.90 8.96 27.78
C ALA A 10 -17.82 7.78 27.43
N SER A 11 -18.34 7.72 26.20
CA SER A 11 -19.16 6.59 25.74
C SER A 11 -18.36 5.29 25.71
N GLN A 12 -17.11 5.34 25.26
CA GLN A 12 -16.24 4.16 25.18
C GLN A 12 -15.77 3.71 26.57
N ASP A 13 -15.44 4.67 27.43
CA ASP A 13 -15.02 4.39 28.81
C ASP A 13 -16.17 3.74 29.60
N ALA A 14 -17.42 4.18 29.38
CA ALA A 14 -18.60 3.56 29.96
C ALA A 14 -18.79 2.10 29.50
N LEU A 15 -18.56 1.80 28.22
CA LEU A 15 -18.64 0.44 27.69
C LEU A 15 -17.57 -0.48 28.30
N VAL A 16 -16.32 -0.01 28.42
CA VAL A 16 -15.23 -0.77 29.06
C VAL A 16 -15.50 -0.98 30.55
N ALA A 17 -16.01 0.05 31.23
CA ALA A 17 -16.43 -0.05 32.63
C ALA A 17 -17.68 -0.92 32.84
N ARG A 18 -18.34 -1.35 31.75
CA ARG A 18 -19.62 -2.08 31.74
C ARG A 18 -20.74 -1.30 32.44
N ASP A 19 -20.67 0.03 32.41
CA ASP A 19 -21.67 0.95 32.93
C ASP A 19 -22.64 1.35 31.80
N VAL A 20 -23.64 0.50 31.59
CA VAL A 20 -24.64 0.68 30.52
C VAL A 20 -25.47 1.95 30.75
N ASP A 21 -25.71 2.34 32.00
CA ASP A 21 -26.49 3.53 32.31
C ASP A 21 -25.72 4.81 31.95
N ALA A 22 -24.43 4.87 32.28
CA ALA A 22 -23.55 5.96 31.87
C ALA A 22 -23.41 6.04 30.33
N TYR A 23 -23.36 4.90 29.65
CA TYR A 23 -23.32 4.87 28.18
C TYR A 23 -24.62 5.42 27.57
N LEU A 24 -25.79 4.97 28.04
CA LEU A 24 -27.09 5.39 27.52
C LEU A 24 -27.40 6.86 27.82
N ALA A 25 -26.89 7.40 28.93
CA ALA A 25 -27.03 8.81 29.27
C ALA A 25 -26.39 9.77 28.24
N LEU A 26 -25.48 9.27 27.41
CA LEU A 26 -24.83 10.04 26.34
C LEU A 26 -25.56 9.98 25.00
N LEU A 27 -26.56 9.10 24.84
CA LEU A 27 -27.32 8.90 23.60
C LEU A 27 -28.61 9.70 23.62
N SER A 28 -29.17 10.12 22.47
CA SER A 28 -30.53 10.71 22.47
C SER A 28 -31.61 9.64 22.73
N ASP A 29 -32.83 10.05 23.10
CA ASP A 29 -33.95 9.10 23.32
C ASP A 29 -34.30 8.31 22.06
N ASP A 30 -34.18 8.94 20.90
CA ASP A 30 -34.47 8.40 19.56
C ASP A 30 -33.22 7.86 18.84
N VAL A 31 -32.14 7.61 19.57
CA VAL A 31 -30.84 7.18 19.01
C VAL A 31 -30.99 6.04 18.02
N VAL A 32 -30.22 6.11 16.94
CA VAL A 32 -30.16 5.08 15.92
C VAL A 32 -28.78 4.46 15.89
N VAL A 33 -28.70 3.14 16.08
CA VAL A 33 -27.44 2.39 15.90
C VAL A 33 -27.61 1.43 14.73
N SER A 34 -26.69 1.46 13.79
CA SER A 34 -26.71 0.60 12.60
C SER A 34 -25.34 0.04 12.27
N ASP A 35 -25.32 -1.24 11.94
CA ASP A 35 -24.19 -1.96 11.34
C ASP A 35 -24.71 -2.57 10.02
N PRO A 36 -24.00 -2.46 8.89
CA PRO A 36 -24.41 -3.06 7.62
C PRO A 36 -24.74 -4.56 7.68
N SER A 37 -24.23 -5.27 8.68
CA SER A 37 -24.37 -6.71 8.88
C SER A 37 -25.46 -7.11 9.89
N THR A 38 -26.06 -6.17 10.62
CA THR A 38 -27.08 -6.48 11.65
C THR A 38 -28.33 -5.59 11.54
N PRO A 39 -29.48 -6.03 12.08
CA PRO A 39 -30.69 -5.19 12.10
C PRO A 39 -30.46 -3.88 12.85
N ARG A 40 -30.94 -2.78 12.27
CA ARG A 40 -30.90 -1.44 12.85
C ARG A 40 -31.61 -1.40 14.20
N LEU A 41 -30.97 -0.79 15.19
CA LEU A 41 -31.51 -0.52 16.52
C LEU A 41 -32.02 0.92 16.59
N VAL A 42 -33.19 1.10 17.19
CA VAL A 42 -33.83 2.42 17.33
C VAL A 42 -34.32 2.60 18.77
N GLY A 43 -33.89 3.68 19.40
CA GLY A 43 -34.22 4.06 20.77
C GLY A 43 -33.34 3.41 21.85
N ARG A 44 -33.21 4.09 22.99
CA ARG A 44 -32.34 3.68 24.11
C ARG A 44 -32.64 2.26 24.62
N ASP A 45 -33.90 1.82 24.64
CA ASP A 45 -34.28 0.47 25.10
C ASP A 45 -33.81 -0.66 24.16
N ALA A 46 -33.78 -0.41 22.85
CA ALA A 46 -33.25 -1.38 21.89
C ALA A 46 -31.72 -1.46 22.00
N VAL A 47 -31.07 -0.31 22.14
CA VAL A 47 -29.62 -0.22 22.33
C VAL A 47 -29.21 -0.88 23.66
N ARG A 48 -29.94 -0.63 24.76
CA ARG A 48 -29.70 -1.25 26.07
C ARG A 48 -29.64 -2.76 25.97
N ARG A 49 -30.70 -3.39 25.46
CA ARG A 49 -30.79 -4.85 25.35
C ARG A 49 -29.66 -5.43 24.50
N HIS A 50 -29.30 -4.74 23.42
CA HIS A 50 -28.21 -5.16 22.56
C HIS A 50 -26.85 -5.08 23.26
N VAL A 51 -26.54 -3.93 23.89
CA VAL A 51 -25.27 -3.70 24.58
C VAL A 51 -25.13 -4.62 25.80
N GLU A 52 -26.19 -4.82 26.60
CA GLU A 52 -26.18 -5.76 27.72
C GLU A 52 -25.92 -7.19 27.24
N GLY A 53 -26.56 -7.63 26.15
CA GLY A 53 -26.32 -8.94 25.54
C GLY A 53 -24.90 -9.10 24.98
N LEU A 54 -24.38 -8.07 24.33
CA LEU A 54 -23.01 -8.03 23.83
C LEU A 54 -22.02 -8.12 24.99
N LEU A 55 -22.14 -7.25 25.99
CA LEU A 55 -21.27 -7.23 27.16
C LEU A 55 -21.33 -8.54 27.93
N ALA A 56 -22.49 -9.20 28.03
CA ALA A 56 -22.62 -10.51 28.67
C ALA A 56 -21.82 -11.61 27.96
N SER A 57 -21.57 -11.46 26.66
CA SER A 57 -20.80 -12.42 25.85
C SER A 57 -19.29 -12.36 26.08
N PHE A 58 -18.81 -11.30 26.73
CA PHE A 58 -17.38 -11.06 26.99
C PHE A 58 -17.08 -10.94 28.49
N SER A 59 -15.98 -11.54 28.93
CA SER A 59 -15.43 -11.36 30.28
C SER A 59 -14.50 -10.16 30.38
N GLU A 60 -13.87 -9.74 29.27
CA GLU A 60 -12.96 -8.59 29.21
C GLU A 60 -13.09 -7.88 27.86
N ILE A 61 -13.09 -6.55 27.86
CA ILE A 61 -13.07 -5.70 26.67
C ILE A 61 -12.12 -4.54 26.95
N GLU A 62 -11.15 -4.30 26.07
CA GLU A 62 -10.16 -3.22 26.20
C GLU A 62 -9.90 -2.57 24.84
N PHE A 63 -9.84 -1.24 24.80
CA PHE A 63 -9.37 -0.51 23.61
C PHE A 63 -7.83 -0.50 23.58
N LEU A 64 -7.24 -1.17 22.59
CA LEU A 64 -5.79 -1.16 22.34
C LEU A 64 -5.34 0.10 21.58
N ASP A 65 -6.13 0.51 20.60
CA ASP A 65 -5.98 1.79 19.89
C ASP A 65 -7.36 2.44 19.79
N ARG A 66 -7.41 3.76 19.97
CA ARG A 66 -8.61 4.56 19.73
C ARG A 66 -8.22 5.94 19.24
N LYS A 67 -8.70 6.31 18.04
CA LYS A 67 -8.46 7.62 17.46
C LYS A 67 -9.75 8.24 16.99
N VAL A 68 -10.08 9.40 17.56
CA VAL A 68 -11.30 10.16 17.23
C VAL A 68 -10.95 11.29 16.27
N PHE A 69 -11.70 11.39 15.18
CA PHE A 69 -11.58 12.37 14.10
C PHE A 69 -12.86 13.22 14.06
N PRO A 70 -12.85 14.44 14.63
CA PRO A 70 -14.03 15.30 14.64
C PRO A 70 -14.46 15.72 13.22
N LEU A 71 -15.77 15.68 12.96
CA LEU A 71 -16.38 15.99 11.66
C LEU A 71 -17.71 16.74 11.89
N GLY A 72 -17.70 18.07 11.78
CA GLY A 72 -18.91 18.88 12.00
C GLY A 72 -19.50 18.69 13.41
N LEU A 73 -20.77 18.29 13.50
CA LEU A 73 -21.48 17.94 14.74
C LEU A 73 -21.26 16.48 15.17
N GLY A 74 -20.28 15.80 14.60
CA GLY A 74 -20.01 14.38 14.85
C GLY A 74 -18.52 14.06 14.90
N ALA A 75 -18.19 12.78 14.88
CA ALA A 75 -16.83 12.31 14.64
C ALA A 75 -16.84 10.89 14.09
N ALA A 76 -15.79 10.54 13.35
CA ALA A 76 -15.44 9.15 13.11
C ALA A 76 -14.44 8.70 14.18
N MET A 77 -14.56 7.48 14.68
CA MET A 77 -13.60 6.85 15.57
C MET A 77 -13.11 5.57 14.94
N ARG A 78 -11.80 5.44 14.75
CA ARG A 78 -11.18 4.15 14.45
C ARG A 78 -10.70 3.54 15.75
N PHE A 79 -10.95 2.25 15.93
CA PHE A 79 -10.57 1.54 17.14
C PHE A 79 -10.12 0.10 16.87
N THR A 80 -9.31 -0.40 17.80
CA THR A 80 -8.97 -1.82 17.92
C THR A 80 -9.34 -2.26 19.33
N LEU A 81 -10.22 -3.25 19.43
CA LEU A 81 -10.64 -3.86 20.68
C LEU A 81 -9.93 -5.19 20.90
N ARG A 82 -9.38 -5.39 22.10
CA ARG A 82 -9.10 -6.73 22.62
C ARG A 82 -10.32 -7.20 23.39
N THR A 83 -10.77 -8.41 23.09
CA THR A 83 -11.90 -9.03 23.79
C THR A 83 -11.49 -10.39 24.32
N ARG A 84 -12.01 -10.77 25.49
CA ARG A 84 -12.05 -12.15 25.95
C ARG A 84 -13.49 -12.57 26.09
N THR A 85 -13.90 -13.62 25.40
CA THR A 85 -15.26 -14.18 25.52
C THR A 85 -15.44 -14.84 26.89
N ALA A 86 -16.69 -14.99 27.34
CA ALA A 86 -17.00 -15.62 28.63
C ALA A 86 -16.49 -17.08 28.76
N ASP A 87 -16.29 -17.78 27.63
CA ASP A 87 -15.69 -19.11 27.57
C ASP A 87 -14.14 -19.10 27.51
N GLY A 88 -13.52 -17.93 27.67
CA GLY A 88 -12.07 -17.76 27.82
C GLY A 88 -11.28 -17.63 26.52
N ARG A 89 -11.92 -17.37 25.38
CA ARG A 89 -11.23 -17.16 24.10
C ARG A 89 -10.86 -15.69 23.92
N ASP A 90 -9.58 -15.45 23.65
CA ASP A 90 -9.08 -14.13 23.29
C ASP A 90 -9.34 -13.83 21.81
N GLY A 91 -9.63 -12.58 21.51
CA GLY A 91 -9.87 -12.08 20.16
C GLY A 91 -9.54 -10.59 20.05
N THR A 92 -9.35 -10.15 18.80
CA THR A 92 -9.17 -8.74 18.47
C THR A 92 -10.20 -8.36 17.42
N LEU A 93 -10.77 -7.17 17.54
CA LEU A 93 -11.75 -6.62 16.62
C LEU A 93 -11.33 -5.20 16.21
N ASP A 94 -11.15 -5.00 14.92
CA ASP A 94 -10.95 -3.69 14.33
C ASP A 94 -12.29 -3.14 13.83
N GLY A 95 -12.47 -1.83 14.00
CA GLY A 95 -13.71 -1.20 13.58
C GLY A 95 -13.61 0.31 13.42
N VAL A 96 -14.63 0.84 12.75
CA VAL A 96 -14.89 2.27 12.65
C VAL A 96 -16.31 2.56 13.08
N ASP A 97 -16.47 3.44 14.06
CA ASP A 97 -17.76 4.00 14.44
C ASP A 97 -17.86 5.45 13.93
N VAL A 98 -18.96 5.78 13.29
CA VAL A 98 -19.31 7.16 12.92
C VAL A 98 -20.42 7.64 13.83
N PHE A 99 -20.11 8.66 14.63
CA PHE A 99 -21.03 9.30 15.57
C PHE A 99 -21.56 10.60 14.99
N GLU A 100 -22.88 10.79 15.06
CA GLU A 100 -23.54 12.07 14.81
C GLU A 100 -24.25 12.52 16.08
N LEU A 101 -23.96 13.74 16.54
CA LEU A 101 -24.61 14.31 17.71
C LEU A 101 -25.70 15.31 17.30
N ASN A 102 -26.74 15.41 18.12
CA ASN A 102 -27.77 16.45 17.98
C ASN A 102 -27.28 17.80 18.53
N GLU A 103 -28.11 18.84 18.40
CA GLU A 103 -27.79 20.19 18.90
C GLU A 103 -27.62 20.23 20.43
N GLN A 104 -28.24 19.30 21.15
CA GLN A 104 -28.14 19.10 22.60
C GLN A 104 -26.87 18.33 23.01
N ARG A 105 -26.02 17.95 22.04
CA ARG A 105 -24.76 17.20 22.23
C ARG A 105 -24.96 15.78 22.75
N GLU A 106 -26.10 15.18 22.44
CA GLU A 106 -26.36 13.76 22.66
C GLU A 106 -26.05 13.00 21.36
N ILE A 107 -25.55 11.78 21.46
CA ILE A 107 -25.29 10.92 20.31
C ILE A 107 -26.63 10.45 19.74
N ALA A 108 -26.99 10.97 18.57
CA ALA A 108 -28.25 10.66 17.89
C ALA A 108 -28.11 9.52 16.87
N ARG A 109 -26.90 9.31 16.33
CA ARG A 109 -26.63 8.20 15.41
C ARG A 109 -25.24 7.61 15.61
N ILE A 110 -25.17 6.29 15.57
CA ILE A 110 -23.92 5.53 15.50
C ILE A 110 -24.02 4.60 14.29
N THR A 111 -23.07 4.72 13.38
CA THR A 111 -22.91 3.76 12.29
C THR A 111 -21.61 2.99 12.48
N SER A 112 -21.72 1.70 12.77
CA SER A 112 -20.59 0.82 13.08
C SER A 112 -20.21 -0.01 11.85
N TYR A 113 -18.92 -0.01 11.53
CA TYR A 113 -18.32 -0.85 10.49
C TYR A 113 -17.31 -1.76 11.18
N LEU A 114 -17.73 -2.99 11.46
CA LEU A 114 -16.89 -3.99 12.09
C LEU A 114 -16.32 -4.93 11.03
N ASP A 115 -15.04 -5.25 11.13
CA ASP A 115 -14.48 -6.31 10.33
C ASP A 115 -15.11 -7.66 10.74
N ALA A 116 -15.46 -8.51 9.77
CA ALA A 116 -16.15 -9.77 10.04
C ALA A 116 -15.39 -10.62 11.09
N PRO A 117 -16.07 -11.38 11.96
CA PRO A 117 -15.40 -12.28 12.89
C PRO A 117 -14.52 -13.28 12.12
N GLY A 118 -13.20 -13.14 12.22
CA GLY A 118 -12.21 -13.90 11.44
C GLY A 118 -11.57 -13.17 10.25
N ALA A 119 -11.97 -11.93 9.96
CA ALA A 119 -11.31 -11.05 8.97
C ALA A 119 -10.15 -10.24 9.57
N SER A 120 -10.16 -10.00 10.89
CA SER A 120 -8.94 -9.71 11.66
C SER A 120 -8.49 -11.00 12.32
N ALA A 121 -7.98 -11.93 11.51
CA ALA A 121 -6.81 -12.63 12.00
C ALA A 121 -5.80 -11.50 12.23
N ALA A 122 -5.53 -11.16 13.49
CA ALA A 122 -4.23 -10.64 13.85
C ALA A 122 -3.25 -11.40 12.95
N ALA A 123 -2.57 -10.69 12.04
CA ALA A 123 -1.61 -11.33 11.16
C ALA A 123 -0.84 -12.29 12.07
N PRO A 124 -0.90 -13.61 11.82
CA PRO A 124 -0.40 -14.59 12.78
C PRO A 124 0.96 -14.07 13.19
N ALA A 125 1.20 -13.90 14.51
CA ALA A 125 2.46 -13.39 15.02
C ALA A 125 3.55 -14.01 14.15
N PRO A 126 4.34 -13.19 13.43
CA PRO A 126 4.99 -13.59 12.19
C PRO A 126 5.60 -14.95 12.43
N GLN A 127 5.17 -15.96 11.67
CA GLN A 127 5.79 -17.28 11.75
C GLN A 127 7.28 -17.02 11.74
N ALA A 128 7.97 -17.44 12.80
CA ALA A 128 9.39 -17.16 12.95
C ALA A 128 10.11 -17.64 11.68
N GLY A 129 10.49 -16.69 10.81
CA GLY A 129 11.13 -16.96 9.51
C GLY A 129 10.36 -16.61 8.23
N ALA A 130 9.12 -16.11 8.26
CA ALA A 130 8.41 -15.72 7.02
C ALA A 130 8.74 -14.28 6.59
N LEU A 131 9.25 -14.12 5.36
CA LEU A 131 9.46 -12.83 4.72
C LEU A 131 8.10 -12.20 4.36
N GLU A 132 7.81 -11.00 4.84
CA GLU A 132 6.68 -10.18 4.42
C GLU A 132 7.15 -9.06 3.49
N VAL A 133 6.39 -8.81 2.42
CA VAL A 133 6.68 -7.75 1.45
C VAL A 133 5.49 -6.81 1.36
N TYR A 134 5.70 -5.56 1.76
CA TYR A 134 4.75 -4.48 1.67
C TYR A 134 4.96 -3.73 0.37
N TRP A 135 3.92 -3.66 -0.46
CA TRP A 135 4.00 -3.07 -1.79
C TRP A 135 2.69 -2.44 -2.21
N ALA A 136 2.74 -1.59 -3.25
CA ALA A 136 1.55 -1.06 -3.90
C ALA A 136 1.59 -1.41 -5.38
N SER A 137 0.42 -1.68 -5.93
CA SER A 137 0.27 -2.02 -7.35
C SER A 137 0.71 -0.86 -8.24
N GLY A 138 1.52 -1.14 -9.26
CA GLY A 138 2.03 -0.15 -10.22
C GLY A 138 3.21 0.68 -9.75
N SER A 139 3.75 0.42 -8.54
CA SER A 139 4.98 1.06 -8.06
C SER A 139 6.21 0.40 -8.68
N PRO A 140 7.01 1.08 -9.52
CA PRO A 140 8.24 0.51 -10.08
C PRO A 140 9.26 0.07 -9.01
N PRO A 141 9.50 0.85 -7.92
CA PRO A 141 10.35 0.42 -6.82
C PRO A 141 9.89 -0.87 -6.15
N ALA A 142 8.59 -1.10 -6.04
CA ALA A 142 8.08 -2.33 -5.46
C ALA A 142 8.20 -3.50 -6.44
N TRP A 143 7.88 -3.27 -7.71
CA TRP A 143 7.92 -4.31 -8.74
C TRP A 143 9.33 -4.90 -8.92
N ARG A 144 10.40 -4.09 -8.84
CA ARG A 144 11.78 -4.62 -8.90
C ARG A 144 12.11 -5.61 -7.77
N VAL A 145 11.54 -5.42 -6.57
CA VAL A 145 11.69 -6.36 -5.44
C VAL A 145 10.90 -7.64 -5.72
N LEU A 146 9.66 -7.53 -6.20
CA LEU A 146 8.83 -8.69 -6.53
C LEU A 146 9.44 -9.55 -7.65
N LEU A 147 9.97 -8.91 -8.70
CA LEU A 147 10.70 -9.59 -9.77
C LEU A 147 11.94 -10.31 -9.24
N LEU A 148 12.70 -9.69 -8.34
CA LEU A 148 13.87 -10.33 -7.72
C LEU A 148 13.46 -11.57 -6.93
N LEU A 149 12.40 -11.50 -6.15
CA LEU A 149 11.88 -12.65 -5.39
C LEU A 149 11.38 -13.77 -6.31
N ALA A 150 10.71 -13.42 -7.41
CA ALA A 150 10.27 -14.38 -8.42
C ALA A 150 11.46 -15.11 -9.08
N VAL A 151 12.48 -14.37 -9.51
CA VAL A 151 13.70 -14.93 -10.11
C VAL A 151 14.45 -15.83 -9.14
N LYS A 152 14.46 -15.49 -7.85
CA LYS A 152 15.12 -16.29 -6.82
C LYS A 152 14.27 -17.44 -6.28
N GLY A 153 12.99 -17.50 -6.63
CA GLY A 153 12.06 -18.49 -6.09
C GLY A 153 11.86 -18.39 -4.58
N VAL A 154 11.96 -17.18 -4.00
CA VAL A 154 11.84 -16.97 -2.55
C VAL A 154 10.37 -16.74 -2.19
N PRO A 155 9.76 -17.60 -1.35
CA PRO A 155 8.39 -17.41 -0.90
C PRO A 155 8.29 -16.22 0.06
N TYR A 156 7.19 -15.48 -0.02
CA TYR A 156 6.91 -14.36 0.86
C TYR A 156 5.42 -14.18 1.08
N THR A 157 5.06 -13.55 2.20
CA THR A 157 3.71 -13.07 2.48
C THR A 157 3.52 -11.71 1.82
N SER A 158 2.62 -11.65 0.85
CA SER A 158 2.25 -10.40 0.16
C SER A 158 1.39 -9.51 1.06
N LYS A 159 1.83 -8.27 1.30
CA LYS A 159 1.07 -7.21 1.98
C LYS A 159 0.80 -6.08 0.98
N LEU A 160 -0.23 -6.24 0.16
CA LEU A 160 -0.63 -5.23 -0.82
C LEU A 160 -1.34 -4.07 -0.12
N LEU A 161 -0.75 -2.87 -0.19
CA LEU A 161 -1.28 -1.63 0.38
C LEU A 161 -2.08 -0.83 -0.66
N GLN A 162 -3.19 -0.25 -0.22
CA GLN A 162 -4.00 0.69 -0.99
C GLN A 162 -3.56 2.14 -0.71
N LEU A 163 -2.78 2.71 -1.62
CA LEU A 163 -2.27 4.07 -1.45
C LEU A 163 -3.38 5.13 -1.45
N SER A 164 -4.46 4.91 -2.19
CA SER A 164 -5.65 5.79 -2.22
C SER A 164 -6.41 5.82 -0.89
N ARG A 165 -6.22 4.81 -0.03
CA ARG A 165 -6.76 4.77 1.34
C ARG A 165 -5.73 5.17 2.39
N GLU A 166 -4.59 5.71 1.95
CA GLU A 166 -3.48 6.13 2.80
C GLU A 166 -2.95 5.02 3.73
N GLU A 167 -3.09 3.74 3.37
CA GLU A 167 -2.62 2.63 4.22
C GLU A 167 -1.10 2.67 4.48
N HIS A 168 -0.35 3.33 3.59
CA HIS A 168 1.07 3.61 3.72
C HIS A 168 1.43 4.67 4.79
N THR A 169 0.44 5.34 5.39
CA THR A 169 0.63 6.27 6.51
C THR A 169 0.13 5.68 7.83
N ALA A 170 -0.44 4.47 7.80
CA ALA A 170 -0.94 3.79 8.99
C ALA A 170 0.20 3.54 9.99
N PRO A 171 -0.01 3.80 11.30
CA PRO A 171 1.03 3.61 12.32
C PRO A 171 1.70 2.22 12.27
N ALA A 172 0.91 1.15 12.09
CA ALA A 172 1.42 -0.21 11.98
C ALA A 172 2.38 -0.41 10.78
N TYR A 173 2.19 0.32 9.67
CA TYR A 173 3.12 0.28 8.54
C TYR A 173 4.35 1.17 8.78
N LEU A 174 4.18 2.31 9.45
CA LEU A 174 5.28 3.21 9.76
C LEU A 174 6.32 2.58 10.70
N GLU A 175 5.94 1.57 11.48
CA GLU A 175 6.89 0.72 12.22
C GLU A 175 7.82 -0.09 11.32
N VAL A 176 7.39 -0.44 10.10
CA VAL A 176 8.21 -1.15 9.10
C VAL A 176 9.00 -0.15 8.25
N SER A 177 8.33 0.91 7.81
CA SER A 177 8.90 1.95 6.95
C SER A 177 8.51 3.34 7.45
N PRO A 178 9.37 4.00 8.25
CA PRO A 178 9.09 5.31 8.84
C PRO A 178 8.81 6.42 7.81
N ARG A 179 9.25 6.24 6.56
CA ARG A 179 9.01 7.19 5.45
C ARG A 179 7.60 7.09 4.85
N GLY A 180 6.81 6.08 5.22
CA GLY A 180 5.50 5.81 4.62
C GLY A 180 5.55 5.60 3.11
N LYS A 181 6.62 4.98 2.59
CA LYS A 181 6.78 4.68 1.16
C LYS A 181 6.91 3.18 0.97
N VAL A 182 6.49 2.69 -0.20
CA VAL A 182 6.66 1.30 -0.62
C VAL A 182 7.81 1.18 -1.63
N PRO A 183 8.50 0.03 -1.70
CA PRO A 183 8.30 -1.17 -0.88
C PRO A 183 9.00 -1.11 0.47
N ALA A 184 8.56 -2.01 1.35
CA ALA A 184 9.27 -2.36 2.58
C ALA A 184 9.16 -3.87 2.82
N ILE A 185 10.08 -4.43 3.61
CA ILE A 185 10.03 -5.83 4.03
C ILE A 185 10.09 -5.96 5.54
N ARG A 186 9.51 -7.06 6.03
CA ARG A 186 9.76 -7.59 7.38
C ARG A 186 10.24 -9.02 7.24
N ASP A 187 11.44 -9.30 7.75
CA ASP A 187 12.07 -10.60 7.72
C ASP A 187 12.34 -11.05 9.17
N GLY A 188 11.34 -11.71 9.76
CA GLY A 188 11.28 -11.92 11.21
C GLY A 188 11.26 -10.60 11.97
N ALA A 189 12.28 -10.36 12.80
CA ALA A 189 12.43 -9.11 13.56
C ALA A 189 13.08 -7.97 12.75
N PHE A 190 13.66 -8.26 11.59
CA PHE A 190 14.38 -7.28 10.79
C PHE A 190 13.44 -6.57 9.82
N CYS A 191 13.37 -5.24 9.87
CA CYS A 191 12.63 -4.43 8.89
C CYS A 191 13.62 -3.69 7.99
N LEU A 192 13.28 -3.57 6.71
CA LEU A 192 14.08 -2.83 5.75
C LEU A 192 13.17 -2.14 4.72
N HIS A 193 13.46 -0.88 4.44
CA HIS A 193 12.86 -0.08 3.39
C HIS A 193 13.96 0.41 2.44
N GLU A 194 13.58 1.06 1.34
CA GLU A 194 14.41 1.32 0.14
C GLU A 194 14.61 0.08 -0.72
N SER A 195 13.96 0.06 -1.88
CA SER A 195 13.92 -1.11 -2.77
C SER A 195 15.29 -1.62 -3.22
N LEU A 196 16.29 -0.76 -3.45
CA LEU A 196 17.63 -1.21 -3.84
C LEU A 196 18.37 -1.84 -2.66
N ALA A 197 18.18 -1.32 -1.45
CA ALA A 197 18.70 -1.92 -0.23
C ALA A 197 18.05 -3.28 0.04
N ILE A 198 16.73 -3.37 -0.16
CA ILE A 198 15.97 -4.64 -0.09
C ILE A 198 16.51 -5.65 -1.10
N MET A 199 16.70 -5.25 -2.36
CA MET A 199 17.24 -6.14 -3.39
C MET A 199 18.64 -6.64 -3.03
N ALA A 200 19.55 -5.77 -2.57
CA ALA A 200 20.89 -6.16 -2.16
C ALA A 200 20.88 -7.07 -0.91
N TYR A 201 19.99 -6.80 0.05
CA TYR A 201 19.78 -7.66 1.22
C TYR A 201 19.32 -9.07 0.82
N LEU A 202 18.28 -9.16 -0.02
CA LEU A 202 17.72 -10.43 -0.47
C LEU A 202 18.69 -11.20 -1.36
N ASP A 203 19.46 -10.52 -2.23
CA ASP A 203 20.50 -11.16 -3.04
C ASP A 203 21.60 -11.76 -2.18
N ARG A 204 22.05 -11.04 -1.15
CA ARG A 204 23.04 -11.57 -0.20
C ARG A 204 22.49 -12.71 0.66
N LYS A 205 21.22 -12.66 1.04
CA LYS A 205 20.55 -13.73 1.82
C LYS A 205 20.29 -14.98 0.98
N HIS A 206 20.02 -14.80 -0.31
CA HIS A 206 19.73 -15.86 -1.28
C HIS A 206 20.66 -15.73 -2.49
N PRO A 207 21.92 -16.22 -2.39
CA PRO A 207 23.00 -15.89 -3.33
C PRO A 207 22.85 -16.46 -4.74
N SER A 208 21.88 -17.35 -4.97
CA SER A 208 21.64 -17.96 -6.29
C SER A 208 20.24 -17.64 -6.82
N PRO A 209 20.11 -17.14 -8.06
CA PRO A 209 21.18 -16.62 -8.91
C PRO A 209 21.78 -15.31 -8.37
N PRO A 210 23.06 -14.98 -8.67
CA PRO A 210 23.73 -13.77 -8.16
C PRO A 210 23.38 -12.53 -8.99
N LEU A 211 22.31 -11.82 -8.61
CA LEU A 211 21.78 -10.71 -9.40
C LEU A 211 22.60 -9.42 -9.26
N PHE A 212 23.47 -9.32 -8.25
CA PHE A 212 24.43 -8.23 -8.11
C PHE A 212 25.86 -8.56 -8.60
N GLY A 213 26.01 -9.69 -9.32
CA GLY A 213 27.28 -10.12 -9.90
C GLY A 213 28.17 -10.91 -8.93
N GLU A 214 29.11 -11.65 -9.49
CA GLU A 214 30.05 -12.51 -8.75
C GLU A 214 31.46 -11.89 -8.67
N SER A 215 31.81 -11.03 -9.63
CA SER A 215 33.08 -10.29 -9.66
C SER A 215 32.90 -8.80 -9.41
N ALA A 216 34.01 -8.11 -9.09
CA ALA A 216 34.01 -6.66 -8.92
C ALA A 216 33.59 -5.92 -10.21
N GLU A 217 34.00 -6.43 -11.36
CA GLU A 217 33.66 -5.88 -12.69
C GLU A 217 32.16 -6.05 -13.00
N GLU A 218 31.59 -7.22 -12.72
CA GLU A 218 30.16 -7.45 -12.89
C GLU A 218 29.34 -6.55 -11.96
N ALA A 219 29.69 -6.51 -10.67
CA ALA A 219 29.03 -5.66 -9.68
C ALA A 219 29.12 -4.17 -10.06
N GLY A 220 30.29 -3.71 -10.53
CA GLY A 220 30.49 -2.35 -11.00
C GLY A 220 29.65 -2.00 -12.22
N ALA A 221 29.54 -2.92 -13.20
CA ALA A 221 28.71 -2.73 -14.38
C ALA A 221 27.21 -2.65 -14.03
N ILE A 222 26.74 -3.49 -13.11
CA ILE A 222 25.36 -3.50 -12.61
C ILE A 222 25.05 -2.21 -11.84
N ALA A 223 25.93 -1.84 -10.90
CA ALA A 223 25.78 -0.63 -10.11
C ALA A 223 25.73 0.64 -10.97
N ARG A 224 26.56 0.71 -12.03
CA ARG A 224 26.53 1.83 -12.99
C ARG A 224 25.15 1.99 -13.66
N VAL A 225 24.56 0.91 -14.18
CA VAL A 225 23.25 0.98 -14.84
C VAL A 225 22.15 1.37 -13.85
N ILE A 226 22.20 0.84 -12.61
CA ILE A 226 21.27 1.23 -11.54
C ILE A 226 21.43 2.73 -11.23
N ALA A 227 22.66 3.24 -11.12
CA ALA A 227 22.91 4.65 -10.84
C ALA A 227 22.43 5.57 -11.98
N GLU A 228 22.64 5.18 -13.24
CA GLU A 228 22.12 5.88 -14.42
C GLU A 228 20.58 5.92 -14.39
N HIS A 229 19.93 4.80 -14.07
CA HIS A 229 18.48 4.75 -13.89
C HIS A 229 17.98 5.72 -12.81
N GLU A 230 18.56 5.66 -11.60
CA GLU A 230 18.12 6.49 -10.47
C GLU A 230 18.40 8.00 -10.70
N SER A 231 19.44 8.32 -11.46
CA SER A 231 19.87 9.71 -11.68
C SER A 231 19.18 10.39 -12.86
N TYR A 232 18.82 9.64 -13.91
CA TYR A 232 18.33 10.22 -15.16
C TYR A 232 16.92 9.75 -15.52
N LEU A 233 16.72 8.43 -15.67
CA LEU A 233 15.46 7.89 -16.16
C LEU A 233 14.33 8.00 -15.12
N TYR A 234 14.58 7.60 -13.87
CA TYR A 234 13.55 7.53 -12.84
C TYR A 234 12.98 8.90 -12.45
N PRO A 235 13.78 9.97 -12.27
CA PRO A 235 13.25 11.31 -12.01
C PRO A 235 12.38 11.85 -13.15
N ALA A 236 12.83 11.69 -14.40
CA ALA A 236 12.07 12.11 -15.58
C ALA A 236 10.73 11.36 -15.66
N LEU A 237 10.76 10.04 -15.45
CA LEU A 237 9.54 9.23 -15.41
C LEU A 237 8.62 9.64 -14.26
N GLY A 238 9.15 10.02 -13.10
CA GLY A 238 8.36 10.52 -11.98
C GLY A 238 7.57 11.78 -12.32
N GLN A 239 8.18 12.72 -13.07
CA GLN A 239 7.50 13.92 -13.55
C GLN A 239 6.39 13.58 -14.55
N ILE A 240 6.66 12.72 -15.53
CA ILE A 240 5.66 12.27 -16.50
C ILE A 240 4.51 11.54 -15.81
N ALA A 241 4.83 10.60 -14.92
CA ALA A 241 3.84 9.81 -14.20
C ALA A 241 2.94 10.69 -13.34
N ARG A 242 3.50 11.69 -12.65
CA ARG A 242 2.70 12.65 -11.87
C ARG A 242 1.72 13.41 -12.77
N ALA A 243 2.15 13.91 -13.92
CA ALA A 243 1.29 14.63 -14.85
C ALA A 243 0.20 13.74 -15.47
N VAL A 244 0.52 12.48 -15.79
CA VAL A 244 -0.39 11.56 -16.49
C VAL A 244 -1.38 10.86 -15.54
N PHE A 245 -0.97 10.55 -14.31
CA PHE A 245 -1.76 9.74 -13.37
C PHE A 245 -2.36 10.53 -12.19
N SER A 246 -2.16 11.85 -12.09
CA SER A 246 -2.74 12.68 -11.01
C SER A 246 -4.28 12.67 -11.01
N GLY A 247 -4.91 12.45 -12.17
CA GLY A 247 -6.35 12.64 -12.36
C GLY A 247 -6.78 14.11 -12.40
N ASP A 248 -5.83 15.04 -12.29
CA ASP A 248 -6.05 16.48 -12.40
C ASP A 248 -5.74 16.95 -13.83
N PRO A 249 -6.74 17.41 -14.60
CA PRO A 249 -6.52 17.91 -15.95
C PRO A 249 -5.66 19.17 -16.03
N THR A 250 -5.45 19.90 -14.91
CA THR A 250 -4.58 21.09 -14.87
C THR A 250 -3.12 20.78 -14.58
N ALA A 251 -2.82 19.62 -13.99
CA ALA A 251 -1.46 19.23 -13.59
C ALA A 251 -0.45 19.24 -14.75
N LEU A 252 -0.92 18.97 -15.98
CA LEU A 252 -0.08 19.03 -17.17
C LEU A 252 0.19 20.48 -17.62
N ALA A 253 -0.81 21.36 -17.52
CA ALA A 253 -0.72 22.73 -17.99
C ALA A 253 0.22 23.56 -17.11
N ASP A 254 0.19 23.35 -15.79
CA ASP A 254 1.00 24.11 -14.84
C ASP A 254 2.50 23.77 -14.91
N GLU A 255 2.84 22.56 -15.37
CA GLU A 255 4.22 22.05 -15.41
C GLU A 255 4.71 21.71 -16.82
N GLU A 256 4.00 22.15 -17.86
CA GLU A 256 4.22 21.71 -19.24
C GLU A 256 5.70 21.77 -19.69
N PRO A 257 6.47 22.87 -19.46
CA PRO A 257 7.87 22.93 -19.88
C PRO A 257 8.74 21.87 -19.20
N ALA A 258 8.51 21.61 -17.91
CA ALA A 258 9.27 20.62 -17.15
C ALA A 258 8.90 19.20 -17.59
N VAL A 259 7.62 18.91 -17.80
CA VAL A 259 7.17 17.60 -18.28
C VAL A 259 7.69 17.33 -19.69
N ARG A 260 7.71 18.32 -20.59
CA ARG A 260 8.30 18.16 -21.93
C ARG A 260 9.81 17.89 -21.89
N ALA A 261 10.54 18.56 -21.01
CA ALA A 261 11.96 18.26 -20.77
C ALA A 261 12.14 16.82 -20.25
N ALA A 262 11.26 16.36 -19.36
CA ALA A 262 11.26 14.98 -18.87
C ALA A 262 11.00 13.96 -20.00
N VAL A 263 10.11 14.26 -20.95
CA VAL A 263 9.86 13.42 -22.13
C VAL A 263 11.10 13.35 -23.03
N ALA A 264 11.81 14.46 -23.22
CA ALA A 264 13.08 14.45 -23.95
C ALA A 264 14.12 13.55 -23.26
N THR A 265 14.32 13.71 -21.96
CA THR A 265 15.21 12.86 -21.15
C THR A 265 14.81 11.39 -21.22
N LEU A 266 13.51 11.07 -21.14
CA LEU A 266 13.00 9.70 -21.31
C LEU A 266 13.47 9.11 -22.65
N HIS A 267 13.31 9.82 -23.76
CA HIS A 267 13.72 9.32 -25.07
C HIS A 267 15.23 9.19 -25.24
N GLU A 268 16.02 10.10 -24.66
CA GLU A 268 17.48 9.99 -24.64
C GLU A 268 17.93 8.72 -23.91
N GLU A 269 17.38 8.46 -22.72
CA GLU A 269 17.71 7.28 -21.94
C GLU A 269 17.23 5.99 -22.62
N LEU A 270 16.02 5.96 -23.19
CA LEU A 270 15.55 4.83 -23.99
C LEU A 270 16.46 4.57 -25.20
N ALA A 271 16.97 5.61 -25.87
CA ALA A 271 17.90 5.45 -26.97
C ALA A 271 19.25 4.88 -26.53
N ARG A 272 19.77 5.28 -25.36
CA ARG A 272 20.99 4.69 -24.77
C ARG A 272 20.79 3.20 -24.45
N LEU A 273 19.66 2.86 -23.84
CA LEU A 273 19.32 1.47 -23.49
C LEU A 273 19.12 0.61 -24.74
N GLU A 274 18.44 1.12 -25.78
CA GLU A 274 18.26 0.47 -27.08
C GLU A 274 19.62 0.20 -27.75
N ALA A 275 20.50 1.19 -27.82
CA ALA A 275 21.84 1.05 -28.39
C ALA A 275 22.72 0.06 -27.61
N SER A 276 22.51 -0.01 -26.29
CA SER A 276 23.13 -1.01 -25.43
C SER A 276 22.64 -2.42 -25.78
N LEU A 277 21.33 -2.64 -25.84
CA LEU A 277 20.72 -3.94 -26.15
C LEU A 277 20.90 -4.40 -27.61
N ALA A 278 21.34 -3.50 -28.50
CA ALA A 278 21.77 -3.90 -29.84
C ALA A 278 23.02 -4.80 -29.83
N ARG A 279 23.79 -4.82 -28.72
CA ARG A 279 25.07 -5.55 -28.61
C ARG A 279 25.07 -6.65 -27.55
N ARG A 280 24.01 -6.78 -26.75
CA ARG A 280 23.92 -7.71 -25.61
C ARG A 280 22.47 -7.98 -25.25
N ASP A 281 22.25 -9.09 -24.55
CA ASP A 281 20.91 -9.53 -24.19
C ASP A 281 20.34 -8.87 -22.92
N TYR A 282 21.21 -8.44 -22.00
CA TYR A 282 20.84 -7.80 -20.74
C TYR A 282 21.62 -6.49 -20.54
N LEU A 283 21.13 -5.60 -19.67
CA LEU A 283 21.60 -4.21 -19.60
C LEU A 283 23.02 -4.06 -19.06
N ALA A 284 23.43 -4.92 -18.12
CA ALA A 284 24.72 -4.83 -17.45
C ALA A 284 25.74 -5.89 -17.91
N GLY A 285 25.35 -6.86 -18.75
CA GLY A 285 26.22 -7.96 -19.14
C GLY A 285 25.50 -9.07 -19.91
N PRO A 286 26.07 -10.29 -19.92
CA PRO A 286 25.50 -11.42 -20.66
C PRO A 286 24.38 -12.15 -19.90
N ARG A 287 24.14 -11.82 -18.62
CA ARG A 287 23.16 -12.50 -17.75
C ARG A 287 22.17 -11.48 -17.17
N LEU A 288 20.97 -11.95 -16.83
CA LEU A 288 19.97 -11.19 -16.07
C LEU A 288 20.57 -10.70 -14.75
N SER A 289 20.34 -9.44 -14.40
CA SER A 289 20.88 -8.81 -13.20
C SER A 289 19.88 -7.86 -12.53
N ALA A 290 20.25 -7.35 -11.36
CA ALA A 290 19.50 -6.30 -10.65
C ALA A 290 19.32 -5.02 -11.48
N ALA A 291 20.19 -4.76 -12.46
CA ALA A 291 20.02 -3.66 -13.40
C ALA A 291 18.77 -3.84 -14.27
N ASP A 292 18.56 -5.05 -14.80
CA ASP A 292 17.40 -5.36 -15.63
C ASP A 292 16.09 -5.25 -14.84
N LEU A 293 16.08 -5.83 -13.64
CA LEU A 293 14.92 -5.81 -12.74
C LEU A 293 14.59 -4.40 -12.24
N THR A 294 15.57 -3.50 -12.20
CA THR A 294 15.38 -2.09 -11.83
C THR A 294 14.78 -1.28 -12.97
N VAL A 295 15.30 -1.43 -14.19
CA VAL A 295 14.92 -0.62 -15.35
C VAL A 295 13.58 -1.06 -15.95
N TYR A 296 13.29 -2.36 -15.95
CA TYR A 296 12.11 -2.91 -16.62
C TYR A 296 10.78 -2.32 -16.11
N PRO A 297 10.50 -2.26 -14.80
CA PRO A 297 9.27 -1.66 -14.29
C PRO A 297 9.08 -0.19 -14.72
N SER A 298 10.17 0.58 -14.84
CA SER A 298 10.13 1.98 -15.29
C SER A 298 9.74 2.09 -16.77
N ILE A 299 10.27 1.21 -17.62
CA ILE A 299 9.87 1.16 -19.04
C ILE A 299 8.40 0.78 -19.17
N GLN A 300 7.93 -0.20 -18.39
CA GLN A 300 6.52 -0.59 -18.39
C GLN A 300 5.60 0.54 -17.91
N LEU A 301 6.03 1.33 -16.92
CA LEU A 301 5.29 2.51 -16.49
C LEU A 301 5.25 3.60 -17.58
N ALA A 302 6.33 3.80 -18.34
CA ALA A 302 6.35 4.73 -19.47
C ALA A 302 5.40 4.26 -20.60
N VAL A 303 5.40 2.96 -20.93
CA VAL A 303 4.45 2.37 -21.89
C VAL A 303 3.01 2.54 -21.38
N ARG A 304 2.75 2.24 -20.10
CA ARG A 304 1.43 2.44 -19.50
C ARG A 304 1.00 3.90 -19.56
N ALA A 305 1.88 4.85 -19.25
CA ALA A 305 1.60 6.28 -19.34
C ALA A 305 1.20 6.69 -20.76
N ALA A 306 1.93 6.21 -21.78
CA ALA A 306 1.63 6.49 -23.19
C ALA A 306 0.27 5.97 -23.65
N THR A 307 -0.31 4.96 -22.98
CA THR A 307 -1.66 4.47 -23.28
C THR A 307 -2.79 5.26 -22.61
N ARG A 308 -2.48 6.22 -21.73
CA ARG A 308 -3.50 7.01 -21.02
C ARG A 308 -3.97 8.19 -21.88
N PRO A 309 -5.29 8.49 -21.90
CA PRO A 309 -5.80 9.67 -22.59
C PRO A 309 -5.14 10.99 -22.16
N ALA A 310 -4.79 11.10 -20.86
CA ALA A 310 -4.09 12.26 -20.30
C ALA A 310 -2.71 12.51 -20.90
N ALA A 311 -2.07 11.50 -21.51
CA ALA A 311 -0.77 11.65 -22.17
C ALA A 311 -0.87 12.16 -23.61
N ALA A 312 -2.08 12.30 -24.19
CA ALA A 312 -2.24 12.73 -25.58
C ALA A 312 -1.53 14.05 -25.93
N PRO A 313 -1.53 15.11 -25.08
CA PRO A 313 -0.84 16.37 -25.40
C PRO A 313 0.70 16.29 -25.31
N LEU A 314 1.21 15.25 -24.66
CA LEU A 314 2.65 15.01 -24.51
C LEU A 314 3.26 14.29 -25.71
N ASP A 315 2.44 13.57 -26.48
CA ASP A 315 2.89 12.69 -27.57
C ASP A 315 4.10 11.84 -27.15
N LEU A 316 3.92 11.03 -26.09
CA LEU A 316 5.03 10.26 -25.50
C LEU A 316 5.72 9.34 -26.50
N ALA A 317 5.07 8.92 -27.60
CA ALA A 317 5.64 8.10 -28.67
C ALA A 317 6.45 6.86 -28.18
N VAL A 318 6.07 6.28 -27.03
CA VAL A 318 6.69 5.09 -26.42
C VAL A 318 5.85 3.82 -26.64
N ALA A 319 4.55 3.93 -26.94
CA ALA A 319 3.67 2.78 -27.14
C ALA A 319 3.14 2.72 -28.59
N PRO A 320 3.17 1.55 -29.27
CA PRO A 320 3.82 0.31 -28.85
C PRO A 320 5.34 0.41 -28.86
N LEU A 321 6.00 -0.11 -27.83
CA LEU A 321 7.46 0.03 -27.63
C LEU A 321 8.27 -0.48 -28.83
N ALA A 322 7.85 -1.59 -29.42
CA ALA A 322 8.53 -2.23 -30.55
C ALA A 322 8.60 -1.35 -31.82
N ALA A 323 7.72 -0.36 -31.99
CA ALA A 323 7.71 0.49 -33.18
C ALA A 323 8.93 1.43 -33.22
N ARG A 324 9.45 1.84 -32.06
CA ARG A 324 10.57 2.78 -31.94
C ARG A 324 11.81 2.16 -31.29
N TYR A 325 11.59 1.23 -30.36
CA TYR A 325 12.63 0.60 -29.55
C TYR A 325 12.50 -0.94 -29.58
N PRO A 326 12.76 -1.57 -30.74
CA PRO A 326 12.57 -3.01 -30.91
C PRO A 326 13.50 -3.86 -30.04
N LYS A 327 14.73 -3.41 -29.73
CA LYS A 327 15.63 -4.18 -28.85
C LYS A 327 15.16 -4.11 -27.40
N LEU A 328 14.66 -2.97 -26.94
CA LEU A 328 14.00 -2.85 -25.64
C LEU A 328 12.75 -3.73 -25.55
N ALA A 329 11.92 -3.75 -26.59
CA ALA A 329 10.74 -4.62 -26.63
C ALA A 329 11.12 -6.12 -26.53
N ALA A 330 12.14 -6.55 -27.29
CA ALA A 330 12.63 -7.93 -27.22
C ALA A 330 13.24 -8.28 -25.85
N TRP A 331 13.97 -7.35 -25.24
CA TRP A 331 14.47 -7.51 -23.88
C TRP A 331 13.35 -7.57 -22.85
N GLY A 332 12.31 -6.74 -22.99
CA GLY A 332 11.11 -6.78 -22.14
C GLY A 332 10.41 -8.14 -22.21
N ALA A 333 10.25 -8.69 -23.41
CA ALA A 333 9.67 -10.03 -23.60
C ALA A 333 10.47 -11.14 -22.90
N ARG A 334 11.80 -11.02 -22.81
CA ARG A 334 12.63 -11.97 -22.02
C ARG A 334 12.36 -11.88 -20.52
N ILE A 335 12.07 -10.68 -20.01
CA ILE A 335 11.72 -10.48 -18.59
C ILE A 335 10.31 -11.01 -18.31
N GLU A 336 9.37 -10.80 -19.24
CA GLU A 336 8.00 -11.32 -19.16
C GLU A 336 7.95 -12.85 -19.17
N ALA A 337 8.92 -13.50 -19.81
CA ALA A 337 9.07 -14.95 -19.82
C ALA A 337 9.67 -15.54 -18.52
N LEU A 338 10.03 -14.72 -17.53
CA LEU A 338 10.62 -15.22 -16.28
C LEU A 338 9.60 -16.03 -15.45
N PRO A 339 10.02 -17.11 -14.78
CA PRO A 339 9.18 -17.83 -13.84
C PRO A 339 8.63 -16.90 -12.75
N GLY A 340 7.32 -16.98 -12.49
CA GLY A 340 6.66 -16.17 -11.47
C GLY A 340 6.37 -14.72 -11.88
N TYR A 341 6.72 -14.28 -13.10
CA TYR A 341 6.46 -12.92 -13.60
C TYR A 341 4.99 -12.51 -13.40
N ASP A 342 4.04 -13.36 -13.77
CA ASP A 342 2.61 -13.06 -13.71
C ASP A 342 2.10 -12.69 -12.32
N ALA A 343 2.68 -13.28 -11.27
CA ALA A 343 2.34 -12.98 -9.88
C ALA A 343 2.85 -11.61 -9.43
N THR A 344 3.85 -11.06 -10.13
CA THR A 344 4.41 -9.72 -9.85
C THR A 344 3.72 -8.61 -10.63
N TYR A 345 2.99 -8.96 -11.70
CA TYR A 345 2.38 -7.97 -12.58
C TYR A 345 1.36 -7.11 -11.83
N PRO A 346 1.38 -5.76 -11.98
CA PRO A 346 0.44 -4.87 -11.30
C PRO A 346 -1.03 -5.28 -11.52
N PRO A 347 -1.75 -5.76 -10.48
CA PRO A 347 -3.09 -6.30 -10.69
C PRO A 347 -4.06 -5.29 -11.30
N HIS A 348 -4.00 -4.02 -10.90
CA HIS A 348 -4.90 -2.98 -11.43
C HIS A 348 -4.61 -2.60 -12.90
N TRP A 349 -3.51 -3.04 -13.50
CA TRP A 349 -3.25 -2.83 -14.93
C TRP A 349 -3.93 -3.88 -15.80
N ARG A 350 -4.29 -5.05 -15.26
CA ARG A 350 -4.95 -6.12 -16.02
C ARG A 350 -6.39 -5.77 -16.41
N THR A 351 -7.01 -4.85 -15.69
CA THR A 351 -8.44 -4.51 -15.80
C THR A 351 -8.70 -3.12 -16.40
N ALA A 352 -7.67 -2.40 -16.84
CA ALA A 352 -7.71 -0.93 -16.97
C ALA A 352 -7.07 -0.32 -18.22
#